data_AF-A0A4S1G4F9-F1
#
_entry.id   AF-A0A4S1G4F9-F1
#
_cell.length_a   1.000
_cell.length_b   1.000
_cell.length_c   1.000
_cell.angle_alpha   90.00
_cell.angle_beta   90.00
_cell.angle_gamma   90.00
#
_symmetry.space_group_name_H-M   'P 1'
#
loop_
_entity.id
_entity.type
_entity.pdbx_description
1 polymer ?
#
loop_
_entity_poly.entity_id
_entity_poly.type
_entity_poly.pdbx_seq_one_letter_code
_entity_poly.pdbx_strand_id
1 'polypeptide(L)'
;NVFANLFEVDQNVYTCAGGTAALDMMLKLIGDDFDESLVNRVCEQVLTDRVRSPTDRQRLPLRARLGVQNSKVLTIIELMEANLSEPLSLIEIADHVDLSRRQIERLFRTEMGRSPARYY
;
A
#
# COMPACT_ATOMS: atom_id res chain seq x y z
N ASN A 1 10.54 3.80 -10.31
CA ASN A 1 10.07 4.04 -8.93
C ASN A 1 8.59 3.71 -8.85
N VAL A 2 8.21 2.88 -7.89
CA VAL A 2 6.81 2.59 -7.58
C VAL A 2 6.54 3.19 -6.21
N PHE A 3 5.57 4.08 -6.12
CA PHE A 3 5.19 4.76 -4.88
C PHE A 3 3.95 4.09 -4.29
N ALA A 4 3.87 4.04 -2.95
CA ALA A 4 2.73 3.46 -2.22
C ALA A 4 1.66 4.51 -1.84
N ASN A 5 1.78 5.72 -2.38
CA ASN A 5 0.90 6.84 -2.16
C ASN A 5 -0.40 6.68 -2.97
N LEU A 6 -1.46 7.41 -2.59
CA LEU A 6 -2.73 7.37 -3.34
C LEU A 6 -2.57 7.98 -4.74
N PHE A 7 -1.79 9.04 -4.86
CA PHE A 7 -1.46 9.70 -6.11
C PHE A 7 -0.08 10.36 -6.04
N GLU A 8 0.50 10.61 -7.21
CA GLU A 8 1.76 11.31 -7.40
C GLU A 8 1.60 12.39 -8.47
N VAL A 9 2.18 13.55 -8.21
CA VAL A 9 2.21 14.70 -9.13
C VAL A 9 3.67 15.03 -9.40
N ASP A 10 4.11 14.81 -10.64
CA ASP A 10 5.44 15.18 -11.12
C ASP A 10 5.30 16.12 -12.32
N GLN A 11 5.53 17.42 -12.07
CA GLN A 11 5.34 18.50 -13.04
C GLN A 11 3.93 18.48 -13.65
N ASN A 12 3.81 18.04 -14.92
CA ASN A 12 2.56 17.96 -15.67
C ASN A 12 2.05 16.51 -15.84
N VAL A 13 2.60 15.58 -15.06
CA VAL A 13 2.21 14.17 -15.06
C VAL A 13 1.53 13.85 -13.73
N TYR A 14 0.29 13.37 -13.85
CA TYR A 14 -0.58 13.07 -12.72
C TYR A 14 -0.93 11.58 -12.77
N THR A 15 -0.62 10.84 -11.70
CA THR A 15 -0.91 9.39 -11.63
C THR A 15 -1.58 9.06 -10.31
N CYS A 16 -2.50 8.08 -10.31
CA CYS A 16 -3.21 7.66 -9.12
C CYS A 16 -3.52 6.16 -9.11
N ALA A 17 -3.81 5.66 -7.91
CA ALA A 17 -4.02 4.25 -7.61
C ALA A 17 -5.37 3.67 -8.07
N GLY A 18 -6.31 4.48 -8.57
CA GLY A 18 -7.67 4.06 -8.94
C GLY A 18 -8.71 5.17 -8.80
N GLY A 19 -9.99 4.85 -9.03
CA GLY A 19 -11.07 5.84 -9.15
C GLY A 19 -11.24 6.76 -7.92
N THR A 20 -11.23 6.22 -6.71
CA THR A 20 -11.31 7.04 -5.48
C THR A 20 -10.07 7.90 -5.29
N ALA A 21 -8.88 7.37 -5.59
CA ALA A 21 -7.63 8.13 -5.50
C ALA A 21 -7.55 9.26 -6.55
N ALA A 22 -8.22 9.10 -7.70
CA ALA A 22 -8.37 10.16 -8.68
C ALA A 22 -9.19 11.33 -8.12
N LEU A 23 -10.26 11.04 -7.35
CA LEU A 23 -11.05 12.07 -6.68
C LEU A 23 -10.22 12.79 -5.61
N ASP A 24 -9.49 12.05 -4.77
CA ASP A 24 -8.58 12.63 -3.76
C ASP A 24 -7.54 13.56 -4.41
N MET A 25 -6.94 13.12 -5.52
CA MET A 25 -5.98 13.91 -6.30
C MET A 25 -6.63 15.19 -6.86
N MET A 26 -7.81 15.09 -7.48
CA MET A 26 -8.51 16.25 -8.02
C MET A 26 -8.87 17.27 -6.94
N LEU A 27 -9.34 16.81 -5.77
CA LEU A 27 -9.65 17.70 -4.65
C LEU A 27 -8.40 18.40 -4.12
N LYS A 28 -7.24 17.72 -4.11
CA LYS A 28 -5.95 18.35 -3.76
C LYS A 28 -5.56 19.43 -4.76
N LEU A 29 -5.64 19.14 -6.06
CA LEU A 29 -5.30 20.11 -7.12
C LEU A 29 -6.22 21.34 -7.08
N ILE A 30 -7.52 21.14 -6.89
CA ILE A 30 -8.49 22.23 -6.72
C ILE A 30 -8.13 23.06 -5.48
N GLY A 31 -7.74 22.43 -4.37
CA GLY A 31 -7.32 23.14 -3.17
C GLY A 31 -6.02 23.93 -3.34
N ASP A 32 -5.10 23.46 -4.18
CA ASP A 32 -3.85 24.15 -4.48
C ASP A 32 -4.04 25.34 -5.43
N ASP A 33 -4.94 25.21 -6.42
CA ASP A 33 -5.23 26.23 -7.42
C ASP A 33 -6.26 27.28 -6.94
N PHE A 34 -7.09 26.92 -5.97
CA PHE A 34 -8.20 27.74 -5.47
C PHE A 34 -8.21 27.80 -3.93
N ASP A 35 -9.40 27.70 -3.32
CA ASP A 35 -9.61 27.76 -1.89
C ASP A 35 -10.40 26.55 -1.37
N GLU A 36 -10.38 26.40 -0.05
CA GLU A 36 -11.07 25.32 0.66
C GLU A 36 -12.60 25.37 0.47
N SER A 37 -13.16 26.56 0.23
CA SER A 37 -14.60 26.73 -0.04
C SER A 37 -15.03 26.05 -1.34
N LEU A 38 -14.23 26.14 -2.40
CA LEU A 38 -14.48 25.41 -3.64
C LEU A 38 -14.34 23.91 -3.45
N VAL A 39 -13.31 23.45 -2.73
CA VAL A 39 -13.11 22.03 -2.42
C VAL A 39 -14.35 21.45 -1.71
N ASN A 40 -14.87 22.15 -0.69
CA ASN A 40 -16.04 21.72 0.06
C ASN A 40 -17.31 21.62 -0.82
N ARG A 41 -17.53 22.58 -1.71
CA ARG A 41 -18.67 22.53 -2.64
C ARG A 41 -18.59 21.34 -3.60
N VAL A 42 -17.38 21.00 -4.07
CA VAL A 42 -17.18 19.82 -4.92
C VAL A 42 -17.45 18.55 -4.13
N CYS A 43 -16.92 18.44 -2.91
CA CYS A 43 -17.19 17.32 -2.00
C CYS A 43 -18.69 17.10 -1.76
N GLU A 44 -19.47 18.16 -1.56
CA GLU A 44 -20.93 18.09 -1.42
C GLU A 44 -21.61 17.54 -2.68
N GLN A 45 -21.17 17.97 -3.87
CA GLN A 45 -21.73 17.50 -5.14
C GLN A 45 -21.48 16.03 -5.41
N VAL A 46 -20.36 15.49 -4.92
CA VAL A 46 -19.98 14.08 -5.11
C VAL A 46 -20.23 13.22 -3.86
N LEU A 47 -20.92 13.76 -2.84
CA LEU A 47 -21.28 13.08 -1.59
C LEU A 47 -20.07 12.39 -0.92
N THR A 48 -18.95 13.12 -0.80
CA THR A 48 -17.70 12.63 -0.19
C THR A 48 -17.33 13.44 1.05
N ASP A 49 -17.20 12.76 2.19
CA ASP A 49 -16.90 13.36 3.50
C ASP A 49 -15.41 13.63 3.77
N ARG A 50 -14.49 13.20 2.88
CA ARG A 50 -13.06 13.20 3.21
C ARG A 50 -12.16 13.41 2.00
N VAL A 51 -11.41 14.51 2.01
CA VAL A 51 -10.16 14.65 1.26
C VAL A 51 -9.13 13.76 1.97
N ARG A 52 -8.74 12.62 1.38
CA ARG A 52 -7.61 11.85 1.93
C ARG A 52 -6.32 12.61 1.66
N SER A 53 -5.38 12.58 2.60
CA SER A 53 -4.06 13.17 2.38
C SER A 53 -3.35 12.42 1.23
N PRO A 54 -2.54 13.07 0.38
CA PRO A 54 -1.67 12.37 -0.57
C PRO A 54 -0.83 11.25 0.07
N THR A 55 -0.48 11.42 1.35
CA THR A 55 0.30 10.47 2.15
C THR A 55 -0.54 9.36 2.80
N ASP A 56 -1.87 9.39 2.67
CA ASP A 56 -2.72 8.31 3.18
C ASP A 56 -2.37 7.01 2.43
N ARG A 57 -2.29 5.90 3.16
CA ARG A 57 -1.87 4.61 2.59
C ARG A 57 -2.89 4.12 1.56
N GLN A 58 -2.40 3.73 0.38
CA GLN A 58 -3.20 3.17 -0.72
C GLN A 58 -3.96 1.89 -0.35
N ARG A 59 -3.52 1.15 0.68
CA ARG A 59 -4.10 -0.14 1.11
C ARG A 59 -4.39 -0.13 2.61
N LEU A 60 -5.39 -0.92 3.02
CA LEU A 60 -5.57 -1.29 4.44
C LEU A 60 -4.22 -1.78 5.01
N PRO A 61 -3.87 -1.46 6.26
CA PRO A 61 -2.69 -2.01 6.91
C PRO A 61 -2.66 -3.53 6.73
N LEU A 62 -1.49 -4.11 6.44
CA LEU A 62 -1.33 -5.55 6.15
C LEU A 62 -2.04 -6.45 7.17
N ARG A 63 -2.03 -6.06 8.44
CA ARG A 63 -2.78 -6.72 9.52
C ARG A 63 -4.27 -6.85 9.23
N ALA A 64 -4.91 -5.75 8.84
CA ALA A 64 -6.34 -5.71 8.52
C ALA A 64 -6.64 -6.45 7.21
N ARG A 65 -5.72 -6.41 6.24
CA ARG A 65 -5.92 -7.06 4.93
C ARG A 65 -5.73 -8.58 4.98
N LEU A 66 -4.81 -9.07 5.80
CA LEU A 66 -4.44 -10.49 5.85
C LEU A 66 -4.98 -11.22 7.08
N GLY A 67 -5.49 -10.51 8.08
CA GLY A 67 -5.91 -11.10 9.35
C GLY A 67 -4.75 -11.64 10.19
N VAL A 68 -3.50 -11.31 9.83
CA VAL A 68 -2.28 -11.78 10.52
C VAL A 68 -1.79 -10.74 11.52
N GLN A 69 -1.46 -11.19 12.72
CA GLN A 69 -0.90 -10.35 13.79
C GLN A 69 0.61 -10.54 13.95
N ASN A 70 1.16 -11.66 13.49
CA ASN A 70 2.56 -12.01 13.65
C ASN A 70 3.47 -11.02 12.90
N SER A 71 4.24 -10.22 13.64
CA SER A 71 5.10 -9.18 13.09
C SER A 71 6.14 -9.71 12.10
N LYS A 72 6.71 -10.90 12.34
CA LYS A 72 7.70 -11.50 11.44
C LYS A 72 7.08 -11.88 10.09
N VAL A 73 5.87 -12.44 10.06
CA VAL A 73 5.17 -12.72 8.79
C VAL A 73 4.83 -11.45 8.05
N LEU A 74 4.37 -10.43 8.76
CA LEU A 74 4.06 -9.14 8.16
C LEU A 74 5.30 -8.52 7.50
N THR A 75 6.45 -8.52 8.18
CA THR A 75 7.72 -8.03 7.61
C THR A 75 8.17 -8.86 6.40
N ILE A 76 8.02 -10.19 6.46
CA ILE A 76 8.34 -11.03 5.30
C ILE A 76 7.44 -10.67 4.11
N ILE A 77 6.14 -10.50 4.34
CA ILE A 77 5.19 -10.13 3.27
C ILE A 77 5.47 -8.71 2.74
N GLU A 78 5.88 -7.77 3.60
CA GLU A 78 6.32 -6.43 3.16
C GLU A 78 7.52 -6.53 2.22
N LEU A 79 8.52 -7.33 2.57
CA LEU A 79 9.68 -7.59 1.71
C LEU A 79 9.26 -8.24 0.38
N MET A 80 8.33 -9.20 0.41
CA MET A 80 7.85 -9.86 -0.80
C MET A 80 7.08 -8.91 -1.72
N GLU A 81 6.15 -8.11 -1.17
CA GLU A 81 5.35 -7.15 -1.95
C GLU A 81 6.18 -5.97 -2.48
N ALA A 82 7.25 -5.58 -1.78
CA ALA A 82 8.18 -4.56 -2.25
C ALA A 82 9.03 -5.03 -3.45
N ASN A 83 9.18 -6.35 -3.62
CA ASN A 83 10.05 -6.97 -4.62
C ASN A 83 9.25 -7.87 -5.61
N LEU A 84 8.09 -7.41 -6.09
CA LEU A 84 7.26 -8.19 -7.03
C LEU A 84 7.87 -8.28 -8.43
N SER A 85 8.57 -7.24 -8.88
CA SER A 85 9.21 -7.21 -10.21
C SER A 85 10.47 -8.07 -10.28
N GLU A 86 11.20 -8.17 -9.16
CA GLU A 86 12.41 -8.97 -9.01
C GLU A 86 12.34 -9.72 -7.68
N PRO A 87 11.69 -10.90 -7.64
CA PRO A 87 11.44 -11.63 -6.40
C PRO A 87 12.71 -12.03 -5.67
N LEU A 88 12.78 -11.69 -4.39
CA LEU A 88 13.84 -12.15 -3.50
C LEU A 88 13.73 -13.66 -3.30
N SER A 89 14.88 -14.33 -3.31
CA SER A 89 14.96 -15.71 -2.89
C SER A 89 14.62 -15.85 -1.40
N LEU A 90 14.18 -17.04 -1.01
CA LEU A 90 13.85 -17.31 0.39
C LEU A 90 15.08 -17.25 1.32
N ILE A 91 16.29 -17.32 0.74
CA ILE A 91 17.56 -17.14 1.47
C ILE A 91 17.78 -15.66 1.75
N GLU A 92 17.61 -14.79 0.75
CA GLU A 92 17.74 -13.34 0.95
C GLU A 92 16.71 -12.82 1.95
N ILE A 93 15.48 -13.32 1.89
CA ILE A 93 14.44 -12.96 2.87
C ILE A 93 14.83 -13.46 4.27
N ALA A 94 15.34 -14.69 4.39
CA ALA A 94 15.82 -15.27 5.64
C ALA A 94 16.88 -14.39 6.32
N ASP A 95 17.84 -13.90 5.54
CA ASP A 95 18.92 -13.03 6.01
C ASP A 95 18.37 -11.68 6.48
N HIS A 96 17.37 -11.12 5.80
CA HIS A 96 16.76 -9.84 6.18
C HIS A 96 15.96 -9.90 7.48
N VAL A 97 15.34 -11.04 7.80
CA VAL A 97 14.44 -11.16 8.97
C VAL A 97 15.03 -11.96 10.12
N ASP A 98 16.30 -12.37 10.02
CA ASP A 98 17.02 -13.18 10.99
C ASP A 98 16.24 -14.47 11.36
N LEU A 99 15.82 -15.20 10.32
CA LEU A 99 15.14 -16.49 10.44
C LEU A 99 15.69 -17.47 9.43
N SER A 100 15.85 -18.73 9.83
CA SER A 100 16.14 -19.79 8.87
C SER A 100 14.99 -19.98 7.88
N ARG A 101 15.32 -20.49 6.69
CA ARG A 101 14.36 -20.87 5.65
C ARG A 101 13.21 -21.74 6.17
N ARG A 102 13.52 -22.70 7.05
CA ARG A 102 12.55 -23.61 7.67
C ARG A 102 11.62 -22.88 8.66
N GLN A 103 12.13 -21.89 9.39
CA GLN A 103 11.29 -21.05 10.25
C GLN A 103 10.32 -20.24 9.42
N ILE A 104 10.75 -19.65 8.30
CA ILE A 104 9.88 -18.91 7.39
C ILE A 104 8.77 -19.81 6.83
N GLU A 105 9.12 -20.98 6.29
CA GLU A 105 8.12 -21.91 5.73
C GLU A 105 7.09 -22.35 6.76
N ARG A 106 7.54 -22.66 7.98
CA ARG A 106 6.63 -23.02 9.09
C ARG A 106 5.73 -21.84 9.44
N LEU A 107 6.29 -20.65 9.56
CA LEU A 107 5.56 -19.44 9.93
C LEU A 107 4.49 -19.08 8.88
N PHE A 108 4.83 -19.17 7.60
CA PHE A 108 3.88 -19.01 6.49
C PHE A 108 2.77 -20.06 6.53
N ARG A 109 3.10 -21.32 6.81
CA ARG A 109 2.08 -22.37 6.93
C ARG A 109 1.14 -22.09 8.10
N THR A 110 1.65 -21.66 9.24
CA THR A 110 0.85 -21.37 10.44
C THR A 110 -0.04 -20.14 10.27
N GLU A 111 0.49 -19.05 9.73
CA GLU A 111 -0.22 -17.76 9.69
C GLU A 111 -1.03 -17.56 8.40
N MET A 112 -0.60 -18.18 7.28
CA MET A 112 -1.20 -17.98 5.96
C MET A 112 -1.78 -19.25 5.33
N GLY A 113 -1.56 -20.43 5.93
CA GLY A 113 -2.04 -21.71 5.38
C GLY A 113 -1.39 -22.14 4.05
N ARG A 114 -0.34 -21.44 3.59
CA ARG A 114 0.36 -21.70 2.32
C ARG A 114 1.87 -21.50 2.46
N SER A 115 2.65 -22.00 1.51
CA SER A 115 4.10 -21.76 1.48
C SER A 115 4.42 -20.35 1.00
N PRO A 116 5.60 -19.81 1.33
CA PRO A 116 6.07 -18.52 0.79
C PRO A 116 6.07 -18.49 -0.73
N ALA A 117 6.51 -19.57 -1.38
CA ALA A 117 6.54 -19.69 -2.84
C ALA A 117 5.15 -19.71 -3.51
N ARG A 118 4.08 -20.01 -2.77
CA ARG A 118 2.68 -19.92 -3.25
C ARG A 118 2.04 -18.57 -2.89
N TYR A 119 2.70 -17.79 -2.05
CA TYR A 119 2.28 -16.43 -1.72
C TYR A 119 2.82 -15.43 -2.75
N TYR A 120 4.09 -15.59 -3.13
CA TYR A 120 4.61 -15.02 -4.37
C TYR A 120 3.76 -15.48 -5.55
#